data_AF-A0A0U5CE08-F1
#
_entry.id   AF-A0A0U5CE08-F1
#
_cell.length_a   1.000
_cell.length_b   1.000
_cell.length_c   1.000
_cell.angle_alpha   90.00
_cell.angle_beta   90.00
_cell.angle_gamma   90.00
#
_symmetry.space_group_name_H-M   'P 1'
#
loop_
_entity.id
_entity.type
_entity.pdbx_description
1 polymer ?
#
loop_
_entity_poly.entity_id
_entity_poly.type
_entity_poly.pdbx_seq_one_letter_code
_entity_poly.pdbx_strand_id
1 'polypeptide(L)'
;MEIVVAMFLLALVSIAFLPLLINSLQLSIRNATISTATQVLNGQLDALAATAPTCAAVTAYGSAALPATTDRRNVTYQPVRSVPACNALTFPATISVDLEVRLTGTTVNDVGITTTVLLQEAG
;
A
#
# COMPACT_ATOMS: atom_id res chain seq x y z
N MET A 1 43.62 36.77 -1.36
CA MET A 1 43.64 35.40 -0.82
C MET A 1 42.40 35.07 0.01
N GLU A 2 41.79 36.03 0.72
CA GLU A 2 40.60 35.79 1.55
C GLU A 2 39.34 35.36 0.77
N ILE A 3 39.10 35.94 -0.40
CA ILE A 3 37.94 35.59 -1.25
C ILE A 3 37.99 34.12 -1.69
N VAL A 4 39.19 33.62 -2.04
CA VAL A 4 39.38 32.23 -2.46
C VAL A 4 39.07 31.27 -1.32
N VAL A 5 39.50 31.62 -0.10
CA VAL A 5 39.19 30.84 1.11
C VAL A 5 37.70 30.89 1.43
N ALA A 6 37.05 32.06 1.33
CA ALA A 6 35.62 32.20 1.58
C ALA A 6 34.76 31.38 0.59
N MET A 7 35.10 31.39 -0.70
CA MET A 7 34.39 30.59 -1.71
C MET A 7 34.64 29.09 -1.54
N PHE A 8 35.85 28.69 -1.14
CA PHE A 8 36.17 27.29 -0.83
C PHE A 8 35.40 26.78 0.39
N LEU A 9 35.34 27.58 1.47
CA LEU A 9 34.54 27.24 2.65
C LEU A 9 33.04 27.17 2.34
N LEU A 10 32.51 28.09 1.52
CA LEU A 10 31.12 28.05 1.09
C LEU A 10 30.80 26.78 0.29
N ALA A 11 31.71 26.37 -0.61
CA ALA A 11 31.57 25.15 -1.39
C ALA A 11 31.55 23.90 -0.48
N LEU A 12 32.48 23.80 0.48
CA LEU A 12 32.51 22.68 1.43
C LEU A 12 31.24 22.60 2.27
N VAL A 13 30.75 23.73 2.75
CA VAL A 13 29.49 23.80 3.51
C VAL A 13 28.31 23.35 2.65
N SER A 14 28.23 23.77 1.39
CA SER A 14 27.15 23.34 0.49
C SER A 14 27.16 21.81 0.23
N ILE A 15 28.34 21.21 0.06
CA ILE A 15 28.48 19.76 -0.16
C ILE A 15 28.10 18.98 1.10
N ALA A 16 28.40 19.51 2.28
CA ALA A 16 28.04 18.89 3.56
C ALA A 16 26.51 18.75 3.76
N PHE A 17 25.70 19.62 3.14
CA PHE A 17 24.23 19.56 3.23
C PHE A 17 23.58 18.66 2.18
N LEU A 18 24.27 18.30 1.10
CA LEU A 18 23.75 17.43 0.06
C LEU A 18 23.21 16.07 0.56
N PRO A 19 23.88 15.33 1.47
CA PRO A 19 23.34 14.06 1.98
C PRO A 19 22.03 14.24 2.76
N LEU A 20 21.87 15.36 3.48
CA LEU A 20 20.63 15.65 4.21
C LEU A 20 19.47 15.88 3.24
N LEU A 21 19.71 16.57 2.13
CA LEU A 21 18.71 16.78 1.09
C LEU A 21 18.28 15.44 0.46
N ILE A 22 19.22 14.58 0.10
CA ILE A 22 18.92 13.26 -0.47
C ILE A 22 18.06 12.43 0.49
N ASN A 23 18.42 12.40 1.77
CA ASN A 23 17.66 11.66 2.78
C ASN A 23 16.22 12.20 2.93
N SER A 24 16.06 13.53 2.93
CA SER A 24 14.74 14.16 3.01
C SER A 24 13.84 13.85 1.81
N LEU A 25 14.42 13.82 0.61
CA LEU A 25 13.71 13.48 -0.63
C LEU A 25 13.33 11.99 -0.64
N GLN A 26 14.24 11.10 -0.26
CA GLN A 26 13.95 9.67 -0.18
C GLN A 26 12.81 9.39 0.81
N LEU A 27 12.82 10.04 1.98
CA LEU A 27 11.73 9.93 2.95
C LEU A 27 10.39 10.42 2.36
N SER A 28 10.42 11.55 1.66
CA SER A 28 9.23 12.11 1.00
C SER A 28 8.67 11.16 -0.07
N ILE A 29 9.53 10.54 -0.87
CA ILE A 29 9.14 9.53 -1.87
C ILE A 29 8.51 8.32 -1.18
N ARG A 30 9.15 7.78 -0.14
CA ARG A 30 8.63 6.63 0.62
C ARG A 30 7.24 6.92 1.19
N ASN A 31 7.07 8.09 1.83
CA ASN A 31 5.78 8.48 2.40
C ASN A 31 4.69 8.65 1.34
N ALA A 32 5.02 9.27 0.22
CA ALA A 32 4.07 9.43 -0.88
C ALA A 32 3.67 8.08 -1.50
N THR A 33 4.60 7.13 -1.61
CA THR A 33 4.34 5.76 -2.07
C THR A 33 3.44 5.01 -1.09
N ILE A 34 3.74 5.05 0.21
CA ILE A 34 2.91 4.42 1.25
C ILE A 34 1.51 5.02 1.24
N SER A 35 1.39 6.35 1.19
CA SER A 35 0.09 7.03 1.16
C SER A 35 -0.76 6.60 -0.06
N THR A 36 -0.15 6.45 -1.23
CA THR A 36 -0.85 6.00 -2.44
C THR A 36 -1.28 4.54 -2.30
N ALA A 37 -0.40 3.67 -1.80
CA ALA A 37 -0.72 2.26 -1.54
C ALA A 37 -1.87 2.12 -0.53
N THR A 38 -1.85 2.91 0.55
CA THR A 38 -2.95 2.95 1.53
C THR A 38 -4.25 3.45 0.92
N GLN A 39 -4.22 4.43 0.01
CA GLN A 39 -5.42 4.88 -0.69
C GLN A 39 -6.02 3.76 -1.56
N VAL A 40 -5.18 3.01 -2.28
CA VAL A 40 -5.63 1.84 -3.05
C VAL A 40 -6.21 0.78 -2.12
N LEU A 41 -5.52 0.48 -1.01
CA LEU A 41 -5.94 -0.49 0.00
C LEU A 41 -7.29 -0.13 0.65
N ASN A 42 -7.48 1.14 1.01
CA ASN A 42 -8.75 1.62 1.56
C ASN A 42 -9.89 1.45 0.55
N GLY A 43 -9.64 1.71 -0.74
CA GLY A 43 -10.64 1.41 -1.79
C GLY A 43 -11.02 -0.07 -1.87
N GLN A 44 -10.10 -0.99 -1.52
CA GLN A 44 -10.41 -2.42 -1.39
C GLN A 44 -11.26 -2.68 -0.15
N LEU A 45 -10.91 -2.09 0.99
CA LEU A 45 -11.68 -2.21 2.23
C LEU A 45 -13.12 -1.71 2.07
N ASP A 46 -13.31 -0.56 1.41
CA ASP A 46 -14.65 -0.02 1.14
C ASP A 46 -15.45 -0.95 0.23
N ALA A 47 -14.82 -1.54 -0.78
CA ALA A 47 -15.46 -2.53 -1.65
C ALA A 47 -15.83 -3.82 -0.90
N LEU A 48 -15.00 -4.27 0.05
CA LEU A 48 -15.32 -5.39 0.93
C LEU A 48 -16.49 -5.05 1.86
N ALA A 49 -16.49 -3.86 2.45
CA ALA A 49 -17.57 -3.39 3.32
C ALA A 49 -18.92 -3.25 2.59
N ALA A 50 -18.90 -2.94 1.29
CA ALA A 50 -20.08 -2.90 0.44
C ALA A 50 -20.55 -4.30 -0.02
N THR A 51 -19.77 -5.34 0.23
CA THR A 51 -20.12 -6.73 -0.14
C THR A 51 -21.13 -7.28 0.85
N ALA A 52 -22.11 -8.05 0.37
CA ALA A 52 -23.07 -8.71 1.24
C ALA A 52 -22.36 -9.67 2.23
N PRO A 53 -22.82 -9.80 3.50
CA PRO A 53 -22.19 -10.62 4.53
C PRO A 53 -22.49 -12.13 4.35
N THR A 54 -22.38 -12.62 3.11
CA THR A 54 -22.59 -14.01 2.71
C THR A 54 -21.27 -14.61 2.23
N CYS A 55 -21.06 -15.91 2.46
CA CYS A 55 -19.84 -16.56 1.99
C CYS A 55 -19.67 -16.48 0.47
N ALA A 56 -20.77 -16.65 -0.30
CA ALA A 56 -20.75 -16.52 -1.75
C ALA A 56 -20.27 -15.13 -2.22
N ALA A 57 -20.78 -14.05 -1.63
CA ALA A 57 -20.40 -12.69 -2.03
C ALA A 57 -18.96 -12.36 -1.66
N VAL A 58 -18.50 -12.76 -0.46
CA VAL A 58 -17.11 -12.51 -0.03
C VAL A 58 -16.10 -13.35 -0.83
N THR A 59 -16.47 -14.58 -1.22
CA THR A 59 -15.64 -15.42 -2.12
C THR A 59 -15.58 -14.83 -3.53
N ALA A 60 -16.69 -14.32 -4.05
CA ALA A 60 -16.73 -13.62 -5.34
C ALA A 60 -15.88 -12.34 -5.30
N TYR A 61 -15.92 -11.58 -4.21
CA TYR A 61 -15.06 -10.43 -3.98
C TYR A 61 -13.57 -10.82 -3.99
N GLY A 62 -13.20 -11.94 -3.38
CA GLY A 62 -11.82 -12.45 -3.35
C GLY A 62 -11.29 -12.91 -4.71
N SER A 63 -12.16 -13.43 -5.57
CA SER A 63 -11.79 -13.95 -6.90
C SER A 63 -11.94 -12.95 -8.05
N ALA A 64 -12.51 -11.77 -7.77
CA ALA A 64 -12.66 -10.71 -8.77
C ALA A 64 -11.30 -10.21 -9.28
N ALA A 65 -11.22 -9.97 -10.60
CA ALA A 65 -10.03 -9.41 -11.23
C ALA A 65 -9.77 -7.98 -10.76
N LEU A 66 -8.51 -7.69 -10.44
CA LEU A 66 -8.07 -6.44 -9.82
C LEU A 66 -7.17 -5.65 -10.77
N PRO A 67 -7.60 -4.46 -11.22
CA PRO A 67 -6.77 -3.65 -12.10
C PRO A 67 -5.57 -3.09 -11.33
N ALA A 68 -4.40 -3.12 -11.98
CA ALA A 68 -3.22 -2.41 -11.49
C ALA A 68 -3.42 -0.90 -11.64
N THR A 69 -2.89 -0.12 -10.71
CA THR A 69 -2.83 1.35 -10.80
C THR A 69 -1.38 1.78 -10.92
N THR A 70 -1.04 2.61 -11.89
CA THR A 70 0.32 3.16 -12.05
C THR A 70 0.30 4.66 -11.80
N ASP A 71 1.26 5.15 -11.02
CA ASP A 71 1.39 6.58 -10.77
C ASP A 71 2.30 7.29 -11.79
N ARG A 72 2.39 8.62 -11.67
CA ARG A 72 3.23 9.46 -12.54
C ARG A 72 4.74 9.19 -12.40
N ARG A 73 5.17 8.49 -11.36
CA ARG A 73 6.56 8.10 -11.08
C ARG A 73 6.86 6.71 -11.63
N ASN A 74 5.92 6.10 -12.36
CA ASN A 74 6.00 4.76 -12.92
C ASN A 74 6.10 3.66 -11.84
N VAL A 75 5.56 3.91 -10.65
CA VAL A 75 5.34 2.88 -9.62
C VAL A 75 3.98 2.25 -9.86
N THR A 76 3.96 0.92 -9.94
CA THR A 76 2.71 0.15 -10.13
C THR A 76 2.27 -0.45 -8.82
N TYR A 77 1.01 -0.23 -8.48
CA TYR A 77 0.31 -0.74 -7.30
C TYR A 77 -0.65 -1.83 -7.75
N GLN A 78 -0.37 -3.07 -7.37
CA GLN A 78 -1.20 -4.23 -7.67
C GLN A 78 -1.91 -4.68 -6.38
N PRO A 79 -3.24 -4.51 -6.28
CA PRO A 79 -3.97 -5.07 -5.15
C PRO A 79 -4.02 -6.60 -5.28
N VAL A 80 -3.84 -7.27 -4.14
CA VAL A 80 -3.91 -8.71 -3.95
C VAL A 80 -4.84 -8.95 -2.77
N ARG A 81 -5.76 -9.91 -2.94
CA ARG A 81 -6.73 -10.28 -1.92
C ARG A 81 -6.60 -11.77 -1.66
N SER A 82 -6.64 -12.17 -0.41
CA SER A 82 -6.73 -13.56 -0.01
C SER A 82 -7.93 -13.73 0.90
N VAL A 83 -8.91 -14.49 0.41
CA VAL A 83 -10.13 -14.84 1.14
C VAL A 83 -10.05 -16.35 1.40
N PRO A 84 -10.07 -16.80 2.66
CA PRO A 84 -10.10 -18.22 2.97
C PRO A 84 -11.42 -18.83 2.47
N ALA A 85 -11.38 -20.11 2.10
CA ALA A 85 -12.60 -20.83 1.76
C ALA A 85 -13.55 -20.83 2.97
N CYS A 86 -14.82 -20.49 2.75
CA CYS A 86 -15.83 -20.54 3.81
C CYS A 86 -16.68 -21.83 3.76
N ASN A 87 -16.05 -22.93 3.35
CA ASN A 87 -16.65 -24.26 3.37
C ASN A 87 -16.86 -24.75 4.82
N ALA A 88 -18.02 -25.38 5.06
CA ALA A 88 -18.33 -26.05 6.33
C ALA A 88 -18.32 -25.13 7.58
N LEU A 89 -18.55 -23.82 7.42
CA LEU A 89 -18.74 -22.92 8.54
C LEU A 89 -20.14 -23.09 9.15
N THR A 90 -20.21 -23.13 10.47
CA THR A 90 -21.48 -23.01 11.20
C THR A 90 -21.80 -21.52 11.37
N PHE A 91 -22.88 -21.06 10.76
CA PHE A 91 -23.25 -19.65 10.78
C PHE A 91 -23.99 -19.27 12.08
N PRO A 92 -23.74 -18.06 12.63
CA PRO A 92 -22.84 -17.02 12.14
C PRO A 92 -21.35 -17.34 12.40
N ALA A 93 -20.47 -17.02 11.45
CA ALA A 93 -19.04 -17.27 11.52
C ALA A 93 -18.22 -16.05 11.11
N THR A 94 -17.00 -15.90 11.61
CA THR A 94 -16.07 -14.86 11.18
C THR A 94 -14.95 -15.44 10.34
N ILE A 95 -14.59 -14.75 9.26
CA ILE A 95 -13.41 -15.07 8.46
C ILE A 95 -12.46 -13.88 8.39
N SER A 96 -11.16 -14.16 8.37
CA SER A 96 -10.13 -13.16 8.15
C SER A 96 -9.86 -13.04 6.65
N VAL A 97 -9.93 -11.81 6.13
CA VAL A 97 -9.60 -11.47 4.75
C VAL A 97 -8.31 -10.66 4.77
N ASP A 98 -7.31 -11.14 4.05
CA ASP A 98 -6.05 -10.44 3.87
C ASP A 98 -6.09 -9.61 2.59
N LEU A 99 -5.76 -8.32 2.73
CA LEU A 99 -5.66 -7.37 1.64
C LEU A 99 -4.22 -6.85 1.61
N GLU A 100 -3.57 -6.97 0.46
CA GLU A 100 -2.20 -6.52 0.24
C GLU A 100 -2.15 -5.66 -1.03
N VAL A 101 -1.28 -4.65 -1.04
CA VAL A 101 -0.94 -3.89 -2.23
C VAL A 101 0.53 -4.12 -2.50
N ARG A 102 0.81 -4.82 -3.60
CA ARG A 102 2.16 -5.11 -4.08
C ARG A 102 2.68 -3.98 -4.93
N LEU A 103 3.90 -3.56 -4.67
CA LEU A 103 4.52 -2.44 -5.38
C LEU A 103 5.62 -2.93 -6.32
N THR A 104 5.60 -2.47 -7.56
CA THR A 104 6.68 -2.71 -8.54
C THR A 104 7.38 -1.40 -8.87
N GLY A 105 8.71 -1.42 -8.95
CA GLY A 105 9.53 -0.24 -9.29
C GLY A 105 9.92 0.64 -8.10
N THR A 106 9.86 0.12 -6.87
CA THR A 106 10.22 0.86 -5.63
C THR A 106 11.04 -0.03 -4.67
N THR A 107 11.70 0.59 -3.68
CA THR A 107 12.38 -0.08 -2.55
C THR A 107 11.56 -0.06 -1.26
N VAL A 108 10.29 0.36 -1.37
CA VAL A 108 9.30 0.32 -0.28
C VAL A 108 8.66 -1.06 -0.27
N ASN A 109 8.46 -1.61 0.94
CA ASN A 109 7.79 -2.89 1.12
C ASN A 109 6.29 -2.81 0.80
N ASP A 110 5.70 -3.96 0.52
CA ASP A 110 4.27 -4.09 0.29
C ASP A 110 3.45 -3.65 1.52
N VAL A 111 2.27 -3.08 1.27
CA VAL A 111 1.37 -2.56 2.30
C VAL A 111 0.16 -3.47 2.39
N GLY A 112 -0.11 -4.03 3.55
CA GLY A 112 -1.24 -4.94 3.74
C GLY A 112 -1.94 -4.78 5.08
N ILE A 113 -3.15 -5.31 5.14
CA ILE A 113 -4.00 -5.38 6.33
C ILE A 113 -4.80 -6.68 6.32
N THR A 114 -4.99 -7.25 7.51
CA THR A 114 -5.92 -8.34 7.73
C THR A 114 -7.16 -7.77 8.41
N THR A 115 -8.33 -7.99 7.83
CA THR A 115 -9.62 -7.56 8.40
C THR A 115 -10.53 -8.76 8.62
N THR A 116 -11.41 -8.71 9.61
CA THR A 116 -12.39 -9.77 9.85
C THR A 116 -13.75 -9.36 9.32
N VAL A 117 -14.46 -10.33 8.73
CA VAL A 117 -15.82 -10.16 8.22
C VAL A 117 -16.73 -11.17 8.93
N LEU A 118 -17.86 -10.69 9.43
CA LEU A 118 -18.91 -11.54 9.97
C LEU A 118 -19.78 -12.05 8.82
N LEU A 119 -19.85 -13.36 8.69
CA LEU A 119 -20.74 -14.05 7.77
C LEU A 119 -22.00 -14.48 8.51
N GLN A 120 -23.15 -14.07 7.99
CA GLN A 120 -24.45 -14.39 8.57
C GLN A 120 -25.03 -15.68 7.98
N GLU A 121 -24.64 -16.02 6.75
CA GLU A 121 -25.13 -17.18 6.01
C GLU A 121 -24.16 -17.61 4.90
N ALA A 122 -24.36 -18.81 4.36
CA ALA A 122 -23.53 -19.37 3.28
C ALA A 122 -23.73 -18.63 1.94
N GLY A 123 -24.91 -18.04 1.73
CA GLY A 123 -25.36 -17.50 0.45
C GLY A 123 -26.32 -18.44 -0.27
#